data_AF-A0AAT9HFU7-F1
#
_entry.id   AF-A0AAT9HFU7-F1
#
_cell.length_a   1.000
_cell.length_b   1.000
_cell.length_c   1.000
_cell.angle_alpha   90.00
_cell.angle_beta   90.00
_cell.angle_gamma   90.00
#
_symmetry.space_group_name_H-M   'P 1'
#
loop_
_entity.id
_entity.type
_entity.pdbx_description
1 polymer ?
#
loop_
_entity_poly.entity_id
_entity_poly.type
_entity_poly.pdbx_seq_one_letter_code
_entity_poly.pdbx_strand_id
1 'polypeptide(L)'
;MAADARANNPVDTDRWCSVPRNDVKLLALQPTPNQVEWAVNMAIRGELRAQWIKQGGWRSQTGLSTIDPQGLFPPPTLKGTSGGRIPAQVLLGVLAQESNLWQAESGSVPGQMGNPLAAVAGFYGHSGDNSDEYWRVKWDKSDCGYGVGQVTDGMRLAGHEKAGETSLAPNAQKAVALDYSVNIAASMYILADKWNQLHTSGQTITVNNDDPSKPENWFAALWNYNLGFNPNNNDGKPWGLGWYNNPANPVYPPSRRPFMSDPRDAAKPQNWPYQEKVMGWVAWSMDTGYSYGTDGRQDWPGESGFSSVGFRPAWWVNALQRDQISPKLDAFCNSTNNCDSANPPDCPDAKCYERYWWRGSNVTWKSNCSLDCGNENIKYVTLREEPGRGHRLQYGNSNCGAAPAGALIVDSFPTASRPTVTVARPARTPEASSSRSTPTRRRPERTPARTRPRATCTRSAADTAATSGTHIPATAPISAATAAG
;
A
#
# COMPACT_ATOMS: atom_id res chain seq x y z
N MET A 1 26.33 -0.84 37.85
CA MET A 1 25.19 -0.28 37.11
C MET A 1 24.48 -1.43 36.42
N ALA A 2 23.18 -1.63 36.67
CA ALA A 2 22.42 -2.61 35.89
C ALA A 2 22.45 -2.17 34.42
N ALA A 3 22.68 -3.12 33.50
CA ALA A 3 22.64 -2.81 32.08
C ALA A 3 21.25 -2.26 31.71
N ASP A 4 21.20 -1.15 30.99
CA ASP A 4 19.96 -0.60 30.48
C ASP A 4 19.32 -1.62 29.54
N ALA A 5 18.14 -2.14 29.89
CA ALA A 5 17.43 -3.13 29.09
C ALA A 5 17.12 -2.64 27.67
N ARG A 6 17.06 -1.31 27.45
CA ARG A 6 16.90 -0.69 26.13
C ARG A 6 18.10 -0.88 25.22
N ALA A 7 19.30 -1.06 25.79
CA ALA A 7 20.52 -1.28 24.99
C ALA A 7 20.47 -2.55 24.14
N ASN A 8 19.54 -3.48 24.44
CA ASN A 8 19.38 -4.75 23.73
C ASN A 8 17.91 -4.99 23.29
N ASN A 9 17.05 -3.97 23.33
CA ASN A 9 15.66 -4.06 22.91
C ASN A 9 15.40 -3.02 21.81
N PRO A 10 15.15 -3.46 20.56
CA PRO A 10 14.96 -2.56 19.43
C PRO A 10 13.59 -1.86 19.43
N VAL A 11 12.72 -2.18 20.40
CA VAL A 11 11.37 -1.64 20.52
C VAL A 11 11.37 -0.25 21.15
N ASP A 12 10.85 0.72 20.41
CA ASP A 12 10.52 2.06 20.92
C ASP A 12 9.32 1.97 21.90
N THR A 13 9.60 2.00 23.20
CA THR A 13 8.58 1.79 24.24
C THR A 13 7.65 2.99 24.45
N ASP A 14 8.07 4.17 24.02
CA ASP A 14 7.37 5.46 24.07
C ASP A 14 6.52 5.76 22.82
N ARG A 15 6.55 4.86 21.82
CA ARG A 15 5.75 4.98 20.59
C ARG A 15 4.26 5.15 20.89
N TRP A 16 3.57 5.89 20.03
CA TRP A 16 2.10 5.96 20.04
C TRP A 16 1.47 4.93 19.11
N CYS A 17 2.21 4.40 18.14
CA CYS A 17 1.67 3.40 17.22
C CYS A 17 1.60 2.01 17.87
N SER A 18 0.48 1.32 17.65
CA SER A 18 0.13 0.08 18.35
C SER A 18 1.16 -1.05 18.19
N VAL A 19 1.58 -1.31 16.96
CA VAL A 19 2.54 -2.37 16.62
C VAL A 19 3.94 -1.77 16.45
N PRO A 20 4.93 -2.17 17.25
CA PRO A 20 6.27 -1.61 17.14
C PRO A 20 6.89 -1.94 15.78
N ARG A 21 7.62 -0.98 15.22
CA ARG A 21 8.25 -1.14 13.92
C ARG A 21 9.41 -2.14 13.93
N ASN A 22 10.18 -2.18 15.02
CA ASN A 22 11.40 -2.98 15.11
C ASN A 22 11.30 -4.18 16.06
N ASP A 23 10.09 -4.60 16.45
CA ASP A 23 9.94 -5.80 17.28
C ASP A 23 10.21 -7.07 16.48
N VAL A 24 11.32 -7.72 16.81
CA VAL A 24 11.79 -8.97 16.18
C VAL A 24 10.82 -10.16 16.33
N LYS A 25 9.82 -10.05 17.21
CA LYS A 25 8.75 -11.06 17.40
C LYS A 25 7.49 -10.75 16.59
N LEU A 26 7.37 -9.54 16.04
CA LEU A 26 6.17 -9.04 15.35
C LEU A 26 6.51 -8.66 13.91
N LEU A 27 6.89 -9.66 13.11
CA LEU A 27 7.21 -9.46 11.70
C LEU A 27 5.97 -9.66 10.81
N ALA A 28 5.84 -8.87 9.76
CA ALA A 28 4.79 -9.02 8.75
C ALA A 28 5.28 -9.87 7.58
N LEU A 29 4.40 -10.70 7.00
CA LEU A 29 4.69 -11.40 5.74
C LEU A 29 4.60 -10.41 4.59
N GLN A 30 5.62 -10.31 3.75
CA GLN A 30 5.47 -9.66 2.44
C GLN A 30 4.70 -10.57 1.49
N PRO A 31 3.45 -10.23 1.11
CA PRO A 31 2.67 -11.05 0.20
C PRO A 31 3.23 -11.01 -1.22
N THR A 32 2.94 -12.06 -2.00
CA THR A 32 3.09 -12.01 -3.45
C THR A 32 2.00 -11.11 -4.07
N PRO A 33 2.22 -10.51 -5.25
CA PRO A 33 1.17 -9.76 -5.94
C PRO A 33 -0.09 -10.61 -6.18
N ASN A 34 0.10 -11.91 -6.43
CA ASN A 34 -0.99 -12.88 -6.55
C ASN A 34 -1.82 -13.06 -5.27
N GLN A 35 -1.19 -13.02 -4.10
CA GLN A 35 -1.89 -13.08 -2.81
C GLN A 35 -2.71 -11.80 -2.58
N VAL A 36 -2.17 -10.63 -2.93
CA VAL A 36 -2.90 -9.35 -2.82
C VAL A 36 -4.10 -9.31 -3.77
N GLU A 37 -3.91 -9.65 -5.05
CA GLU A 37 -4.98 -9.70 -6.04
C GLU A 37 -6.07 -10.72 -5.67
N TRP A 38 -5.67 -11.89 -5.17
CA TRP A 38 -6.62 -12.87 -4.63
C TRP A 38 -7.39 -12.30 -3.44
N ALA A 39 -6.72 -11.73 -2.45
CA ALA A 39 -7.38 -11.21 -1.26
C ALA A 39 -8.39 -10.13 -1.62
N VAL A 40 -8.05 -9.21 -2.54
CA VAL A 40 -8.99 -8.23 -3.06
C VAL A 40 -10.17 -8.91 -3.77
N ASN A 41 -9.91 -9.83 -4.70
CA ASN A 41 -10.96 -10.55 -5.44
C ASN A 41 -11.91 -11.32 -4.51
N MET A 42 -11.43 -11.86 -3.40
CA MET A 42 -12.27 -12.50 -2.38
C MET A 42 -13.03 -11.45 -1.55
N ALA A 43 -12.36 -10.38 -1.12
CA ALA A 43 -12.94 -9.35 -0.24
C ALA A 43 -14.13 -8.63 -0.89
N ILE A 44 -13.97 -8.18 -2.15
CA ILE A 44 -15.03 -7.49 -2.90
C ILE A 44 -16.28 -8.36 -3.14
N ARG A 45 -16.19 -9.68 -2.92
CA ARG A 45 -17.31 -10.63 -3.00
C ARG A 45 -17.85 -11.08 -1.64
N GLY A 46 -17.30 -10.57 -0.54
CA GLY A 46 -17.68 -11.02 0.81
C GLY A 46 -17.12 -12.39 1.19
N GLU A 47 -16.07 -12.85 0.49
CA GLU A 47 -15.52 -14.20 0.62
C GLU A 47 -14.10 -14.22 1.18
N LEU A 48 -13.55 -13.10 1.66
CA LEU A 48 -12.25 -13.11 2.35
C LEU A 48 -12.42 -13.59 3.80
N ARG A 49 -12.77 -14.87 3.93
CA ARG A 49 -13.18 -15.55 5.16
C ARG A 49 -12.17 -16.60 5.59
N ALA A 50 -12.16 -16.93 6.88
CA ALA A 50 -11.20 -17.87 7.48
C ALA A 50 -11.06 -19.22 6.75
N GLN A 51 -12.16 -19.74 6.19
CA GLN A 51 -12.20 -21.02 5.46
C GLN A 51 -11.36 -21.04 4.18
N TRP A 52 -11.10 -19.88 3.58
CA TRP A 52 -10.29 -19.75 2.37
C TRP A 52 -8.83 -19.40 2.65
N ILE A 53 -8.49 -19.18 3.92
CA ILE A 53 -7.17 -18.70 4.36
C ILE A 53 -6.39 -19.83 5.02
N LYS A 54 -5.10 -19.94 4.69
CA LYS A 54 -4.22 -20.89 5.35
C LYS A 54 -3.91 -20.41 6.77
N GLN A 55 -4.57 -21.02 7.74
CA GLN A 55 -4.39 -20.69 9.16
C GLN A 55 -3.05 -21.20 9.71
N GLY A 56 -2.61 -20.64 10.83
CA GLY A 56 -1.38 -21.00 11.51
C GLY A 56 -0.09 -20.64 10.74
N GLY A 57 0.95 -21.47 10.86
CA GLY A 57 2.23 -21.23 10.17
C GLY A 57 2.87 -19.90 10.60
N TRP A 58 3.11 -19.00 9.64
CA TRP A 58 3.67 -17.68 9.93
C TRP A 58 2.75 -16.82 10.81
N ARG A 59 1.43 -17.02 10.73
CA ARG A 59 0.46 -16.35 11.63
C ARG A 59 0.58 -16.86 13.06
N SER A 60 0.92 -18.13 13.27
CA SER A 60 1.23 -18.64 14.62
C SER A 60 2.54 -18.06 15.15
N GLN A 61 3.55 -17.88 14.29
CA GLN A 61 4.85 -17.29 14.67
C GLN A 61 4.70 -15.84 15.14
N THR A 62 3.76 -15.09 14.55
CA THR A 62 3.46 -13.72 14.96
C THR A 62 2.43 -13.65 16.09
N GLY A 63 1.87 -14.77 16.54
CA GLY A 63 0.85 -14.82 17.60
C GLY A 63 -0.53 -14.32 17.18
N LEU A 64 -0.90 -14.46 15.90
CA LEU A 64 -2.25 -14.30 15.38
C LEU A 64 -3.02 -15.63 15.34
N SER A 65 -2.33 -16.73 15.04
CA SER A 65 -2.85 -18.11 14.87
C SER A 65 -4.01 -18.26 13.87
N THR A 66 -5.20 -17.78 14.21
CA THR A 66 -6.42 -17.84 13.39
C THR A 66 -6.92 -16.44 13.06
N ILE A 67 -7.26 -16.20 11.81
CA ILE A 67 -7.83 -14.93 11.35
C ILE A 67 -9.08 -15.14 10.48
N ASP A 68 -10.02 -14.21 10.61
CA ASP A 68 -11.18 -14.05 9.71
C ASP A 68 -11.27 -12.57 9.30
N PRO A 69 -10.65 -12.16 8.18
CA PRO A 69 -10.57 -10.76 7.77
C PRO A 69 -11.93 -10.08 7.73
N GLN A 70 -12.92 -10.73 7.12
CA GLN A 70 -14.28 -10.20 7.04
C GLN A 70 -15.16 -10.53 8.26
N GLY A 71 -14.65 -11.32 9.20
CA GLY A 71 -15.23 -11.43 10.54
C GLY A 71 -14.86 -10.20 11.38
N LEU A 72 -13.65 -9.69 11.18
CA LEU A 72 -13.15 -8.49 11.85
C LEU A 72 -13.60 -7.19 11.16
N PHE A 73 -13.57 -7.15 9.83
CA PHE A 73 -14.01 -6.03 9.00
C PHE A 73 -15.09 -6.50 8.01
N PRO A 74 -16.37 -6.51 8.43
CA PRO A 74 -17.47 -6.98 7.59
C PRO A 74 -17.53 -6.29 6.23
N PRO A 75 -17.99 -7.00 5.17
CA PRO A 75 -18.17 -6.38 3.86
C PRO A 75 -19.06 -5.13 3.95
N PRO A 76 -18.59 -3.97 3.48
CA PRO A 76 -19.35 -2.74 3.58
C PRO A 76 -20.51 -2.73 2.57
N THR A 77 -21.54 -1.96 2.89
CA THR A 77 -22.60 -1.59 1.93
C THR A 77 -22.29 -0.23 1.31
N LEU A 78 -22.68 -0.03 0.06
CA LEU A 78 -22.51 1.25 -0.64
C LEU A 78 -23.84 2.01 -0.69
N LYS A 79 -23.85 3.25 -0.21
CA LYS A 79 -24.99 4.17 -0.36
C LYS A 79 -25.17 4.54 -1.85
N GLY A 80 -26.42 4.84 -2.21
CA GLY A 80 -26.79 5.22 -3.59
C GLY A 80 -27.05 4.03 -4.52
N THR A 81 -26.80 2.79 -4.08
CA THR A 81 -26.94 1.59 -4.91
C THR A 81 -27.51 0.42 -4.11
N SER A 82 -28.19 -0.52 -4.77
CA SER A 82 -28.60 -1.80 -4.18
C SER A 82 -27.63 -2.88 -4.65
N GLY A 83 -26.89 -3.49 -3.72
CA GLY A 83 -25.97 -4.59 -4.03
C GLY A 83 -24.69 -4.18 -4.78
N GLY A 84 -24.40 -2.89 -4.93
CA GLY A 84 -23.15 -2.43 -5.54
C GLY A 84 -21.93 -2.78 -4.68
N ARG A 85 -20.77 -2.86 -5.34
CA ARG A 85 -19.49 -3.22 -4.73
C ARG A 85 -18.33 -2.45 -5.37
N ILE A 86 -17.21 -2.38 -4.67
CA ILE A 86 -15.96 -1.81 -5.17
C ILE A 86 -15.42 -2.70 -6.31
N PRO A 87 -15.08 -2.14 -7.49
CA PRO A 87 -14.36 -2.88 -8.52
C PRO A 87 -12.97 -3.28 -8.01
N ALA A 88 -12.57 -4.53 -8.22
CA ALA A 88 -11.29 -5.07 -7.73
C ALA A 88 -10.11 -4.16 -8.06
N GLN A 89 -10.07 -3.60 -9.27
CA GLN A 89 -8.99 -2.73 -9.72
C GLN A 89 -8.93 -1.39 -8.98
N VAL A 90 -10.06 -0.85 -8.52
CA VAL A 90 -10.07 0.39 -7.74
C VAL A 90 -9.39 0.16 -6.40
N LEU A 91 -9.75 -0.92 -5.70
CA LEU A 91 -9.08 -1.29 -4.45
C LEU A 91 -7.60 -1.61 -4.70
N LEU A 92 -7.28 -2.42 -5.72
CA LEU A 92 -5.88 -2.71 -6.07
C LEU A 92 -5.07 -1.47 -6.43
N GLY A 93 -5.69 -0.49 -7.08
CA GLY A 93 -5.07 0.80 -7.40
C GLY A 93 -4.77 1.64 -6.15
N VAL A 94 -5.65 1.61 -5.14
CA VAL A 94 -5.38 2.18 -3.81
C VAL A 94 -4.18 1.48 -3.20
N LEU A 95 -4.19 0.14 -3.09
CA LEU A 95 -3.09 -0.62 -2.48
C LEU A 95 -1.75 -0.42 -3.21
N ALA A 96 -1.78 -0.26 -4.54
CA ALA A 96 -0.60 0.08 -5.32
C ALA A 96 -0.08 1.48 -4.97
N GLN A 97 -0.99 2.45 -4.85
CA GLN A 97 -0.64 3.84 -4.52
C GLN A 97 -0.17 4.01 -3.06
N GLU A 98 -0.73 3.24 -2.13
CA GLU A 98 -0.40 3.31 -0.71
C GLU A 98 0.98 2.72 -0.40
N SER A 99 1.32 1.57 -0.99
CA SER A 99 2.54 0.87 -0.58
C SER A 99 3.27 0.06 -1.65
N ASN A 100 2.88 0.14 -2.92
CA ASN A 100 3.32 -0.79 -3.96
C ASN A 100 2.98 -2.26 -3.63
N LEU A 101 1.82 -2.50 -3.00
CA LEU A 101 1.37 -3.84 -2.56
C LEU A 101 2.24 -4.45 -1.44
N TRP A 102 2.95 -3.61 -0.68
CA TRP A 102 3.83 -4.05 0.40
C TRP A 102 3.13 -4.08 1.75
N GLN A 103 3.28 -5.19 2.47
CA GLN A 103 2.85 -5.34 3.86
C GLN A 103 4.04 -5.19 4.82
N ALA A 104 5.22 -5.61 4.39
CA ALA A 104 6.45 -5.49 5.16
C ALA A 104 7.34 -4.38 4.59
N GLU A 105 8.25 -3.86 5.42
CA GLU A 105 9.22 -2.85 5.06
C GLU A 105 10.04 -3.22 3.81
N SER A 106 10.47 -2.18 3.10
CA SER A 106 11.28 -2.29 1.89
C SER A 106 12.57 -3.06 2.18
N GLY A 107 12.75 -4.20 1.51
CA GLY A 107 13.84 -5.15 1.75
C GLY A 107 13.37 -6.60 1.88
N SER A 108 12.11 -6.81 2.25
CA SER A 108 11.50 -8.14 2.23
C SER A 108 11.08 -8.51 0.81
N VAL A 109 11.60 -9.61 0.28
CA VAL A 109 11.10 -10.18 -0.99
C VAL A 109 9.80 -10.93 -0.71
N PRO A 110 8.79 -10.94 -1.62
CA PRO A 110 7.56 -11.69 -1.39
C PRO A 110 7.81 -13.15 -0.98
N GLY A 111 7.12 -13.55 0.09
CA GLY A 111 7.37 -14.81 0.78
C GLY A 111 8.34 -14.70 1.96
N GLN A 112 8.99 -13.57 2.21
CA GLN A 112 9.78 -13.34 3.42
C GLN A 112 8.98 -12.56 4.47
N MET A 113 9.44 -12.65 5.73
CA MET A 113 8.93 -11.83 6.82
C MET A 113 9.89 -10.66 7.03
N GLY A 114 9.38 -9.50 7.40
CA GLY A 114 10.18 -8.35 7.80
C GLY A 114 9.42 -7.46 8.78
N ASN A 115 10.00 -6.32 9.14
CA ASN A 115 9.30 -5.34 9.95
C ASN A 115 7.97 -4.95 9.28
N PRO A 116 6.89 -4.74 10.03
CA PRO A 116 5.64 -4.26 9.46
C PRO A 116 5.89 -2.94 8.73
N LEU A 117 5.32 -2.80 7.54
CA LEU A 117 5.43 -1.55 6.79
C LEU A 117 4.66 -0.46 7.55
N ALA A 118 5.41 0.45 8.17
CA ALA A 118 4.88 1.63 8.81
C ALA A 118 5.75 2.81 8.36
N ALA A 119 5.17 3.76 7.62
CA ALA A 119 5.91 4.88 7.04
C ALA A 119 6.77 5.55 8.12
N VAL A 120 8.08 5.71 7.89
CA VAL A 120 9.02 6.28 8.90
C VAL A 120 8.48 7.59 9.48
N ALA A 121 8.08 8.50 8.59
CA ALA A 121 7.55 9.81 8.98
C ALA A 121 6.25 9.68 9.77
N GLY A 122 5.36 8.78 9.35
CA GLY A 122 4.09 8.52 10.03
C GLY A 122 4.26 7.79 11.37
N PHE A 123 5.26 6.93 11.53
CA PHE A 123 5.48 6.18 12.77
C PHE A 123 6.10 7.05 13.86
N TYR A 124 7.05 7.90 13.51
CA TYR A 124 7.76 8.78 14.44
C TYR A 124 7.18 10.21 14.51
N GLY A 125 6.14 10.52 13.73
CA GLY A 125 5.51 11.85 13.68
C GLY A 125 6.43 12.97 13.21
N HIS A 126 7.39 12.64 12.34
CA HIS A 126 8.37 13.60 11.82
C HIS A 126 7.68 14.80 11.16
N SER A 127 8.12 16.00 11.49
CA SER A 127 7.64 17.25 10.88
C SER A 127 8.66 18.37 11.07
N GLY A 128 8.77 19.23 10.06
CA GLY A 128 9.70 20.37 10.04
C GLY A 128 10.38 20.52 8.68
N ASP A 129 10.82 21.74 8.37
CA ASP A 129 11.33 22.10 7.05
C ASP A 129 12.86 21.91 6.93
N ASN A 130 13.54 21.72 8.07
CA ASN A 130 14.97 21.42 8.12
C ASN A 130 15.24 20.02 8.71
N SER A 131 16.44 19.51 8.44
CA SER A 131 16.85 18.17 8.85
C SER A 131 16.70 17.95 10.36
N ASP A 132 17.15 18.91 11.18
CA ASP A 132 17.16 18.75 12.64
C ASP A 132 15.74 18.67 13.22
N GLU A 133 14.78 19.41 12.67
CA GLU A 133 13.38 19.32 13.07
C GLU A 133 12.72 18.06 12.53
N TYR A 134 13.02 17.70 11.28
CA TYR A 134 12.46 16.50 10.65
C TYR A 134 12.83 15.23 11.42
N TRP A 135 14.06 15.11 11.91
CA TRP A 135 14.51 13.94 12.66
C TRP A 135 14.12 13.93 14.15
N ARG A 136 13.38 14.96 14.63
CA ARG A 136 12.81 14.91 15.97
C ARG A 136 11.54 14.05 15.96
N VAL A 137 11.55 13.04 16.83
CA VAL A 137 10.38 12.21 17.08
C VAL A 137 9.31 13.04 17.80
N LYS A 138 8.10 13.06 17.25
CA LYS A 138 6.93 13.72 17.83
C LYS A 138 5.80 12.71 17.89
N TRP A 139 5.79 11.91 18.96
CA TRP A 139 4.87 10.78 19.07
C TRP A 139 3.39 11.17 18.94
N ASP A 140 3.02 12.36 19.40
CA ASP A 140 1.66 12.91 19.28
C ASP A 140 1.20 13.15 17.83
N LYS A 141 2.18 13.30 16.91
CA LYS A 141 1.96 13.47 15.47
C LYS A 141 2.04 12.17 14.68
N SER A 142 2.20 11.02 15.33
CA SER A 142 2.33 9.74 14.64
C SER A 142 1.03 9.37 13.91
N ASP A 143 1.07 9.22 12.60
CA ASP A 143 -0.09 8.84 11.81
C ASP A 143 -0.46 7.35 11.97
N CYS A 144 0.56 6.50 12.19
CA CYS A 144 0.42 5.05 12.43
C CYS A 144 -0.25 4.26 11.30
N GLY A 145 0.04 4.61 10.04
CA GLY A 145 -0.37 3.85 8.86
C GLY A 145 0.39 2.54 8.71
N TYR A 146 -0.33 1.42 8.58
CA TYR A 146 0.27 0.09 8.45
C TYR A 146 -0.09 -0.65 7.16
N GLY A 147 0.88 -1.37 6.60
CA GLY A 147 0.66 -2.45 5.64
C GLY A 147 0.22 -2.02 4.24
N VAL A 148 -0.39 -2.96 3.52
CA VAL A 148 -0.70 -2.87 2.08
C VAL A 148 -1.60 -1.68 1.72
N GLY A 149 -2.51 -1.28 2.60
CA GLY A 149 -3.35 -0.10 2.39
C GLY A 149 -3.08 1.05 3.35
N GLN A 150 -1.93 1.04 4.05
CA GLN A 150 -1.53 2.08 5.01
C GLN A 150 -2.65 2.47 5.98
N VAL A 151 -3.28 1.48 6.62
CA VAL A 151 -4.42 1.67 7.54
C VAL A 151 -3.98 2.42 8.79
N THR A 152 -4.62 3.56 9.08
CA THR A 152 -4.30 4.48 10.20
C THR A 152 -5.37 4.48 11.28
N ASP A 153 -6.65 4.39 10.91
CA ASP A 153 -7.78 4.50 11.82
C ASP A 153 -7.79 3.36 12.87
N GLY A 154 -7.81 3.76 14.13
CA GLY A 154 -7.77 2.93 15.32
C GLY A 154 -6.42 2.24 15.55
N MET A 155 -5.33 2.69 14.90
CA MET A 155 -4.01 2.05 14.97
C MET A 155 -3.05 2.67 15.98
N ARG A 156 -3.46 3.73 16.68
CA ARG A 156 -2.73 4.25 17.85
C ARG A 156 -3.03 3.42 19.11
N LEU A 157 -2.11 3.43 20.07
CA LEU A 157 -2.32 2.80 21.37
C LEU A 157 -3.49 3.44 22.12
N ALA A 158 -4.15 2.66 22.96
CA ALA A 158 -5.21 3.17 23.83
C ALA A 158 -4.67 4.28 24.75
N GLY A 159 -5.36 5.42 24.80
CA GLY A 159 -4.92 6.64 25.49
C GLY A 159 -4.07 7.58 24.64
N HIS A 160 -3.79 7.23 23.39
CA HIS A 160 -3.01 8.02 22.44
C HIS A 160 -3.77 8.29 21.12
N GLU A 161 -5.08 8.04 21.10
CA GLU A 161 -5.95 8.23 19.94
C GLU A 161 -5.85 9.64 19.33
N LYS A 162 -6.15 9.76 18.03
CA LYS A 162 -6.46 11.08 17.45
C LYS A 162 -7.81 11.55 17.99
N ALA A 163 -8.04 12.86 17.95
CA ALA A 163 -9.30 13.43 18.41
C ALA A 163 -10.50 12.82 17.65
N GLY A 164 -11.51 12.33 18.37
CA GLY A 164 -12.70 11.70 17.79
C GLY A 164 -12.49 10.26 17.29
N GLU A 165 -11.31 9.68 17.50
CA GLU A 165 -10.99 8.30 17.13
C GLU A 165 -11.09 7.37 18.35
N THR A 166 -11.33 6.08 18.09
CA THR A 166 -11.23 5.03 19.11
C THR A 166 -10.26 3.96 18.64
N SER A 167 -9.31 3.59 19.50
CA SER A 167 -8.37 2.51 19.20
C SER A 167 -9.10 1.20 18.91
N LEU A 168 -8.67 0.48 17.87
CA LEU A 168 -9.04 -0.90 17.69
C LEU A 168 -8.51 -1.74 18.85
N ALA A 169 -9.17 -2.88 19.12
CA ALA A 169 -8.68 -3.84 20.10
C ALA A 169 -7.24 -4.29 19.76
N PRO A 170 -6.34 -4.53 20.74
CA PRO A 170 -4.93 -4.83 20.47
C PRO A 170 -4.69 -5.98 19.48
N ASN A 171 -5.51 -7.04 19.53
CA ASN A 171 -5.41 -8.14 18.58
C ASN A 171 -5.83 -7.75 17.15
N ALA A 172 -6.81 -6.84 17.02
CA ALA A 172 -7.22 -6.32 15.71
C ALA A 172 -6.13 -5.41 15.12
N GLN A 173 -5.53 -4.52 15.93
CA GLN A 173 -4.38 -3.71 15.52
C GLN A 173 -3.23 -4.60 15.03
N LYS A 174 -2.89 -5.62 15.82
CA LYS A 174 -1.86 -6.60 15.46
C LYS A 174 -2.18 -7.33 14.15
N ALA A 175 -3.44 -7.72 13.94
CA ALA A 175 -3.85 -8.38 12.72
C ALA A 175 -3.75 -7.45 11.50
N VAL A 176 -4.19 -6.19 11.62
CA VAL A 176 -4.07 -5.17 10.56
C VAL A 176 -2.60 -4.92 10.18
N ALA A 177 -1.70 -4.85 11.16
CA ALA A 177 -0.29 -4.55 10.90
C ALA A 177 0.51 -5.73 10.34
N LEU A 178 0.17 -6.97 10.70
CA LEU A 178 1.00 -8.14 10.39
C LEU A 178 0.38 -9.06 9.32
N ASP A 179 -0.91 -8.95 9.04
CA ASP A 179 -1.62 -9.79 8.09
C ASP A 179 -2.19 -9.00 6.91
N TYR A 180 -1.65 -9.26 5.72
CA TYR A 180 -2.05 -8.58 4.50
C TYR A 180 -3.54 -8.75 4.16
N SER A 181 -4.16 -9.89 4.49
CA SER A 181 -5.57 -10.14 4.17
C SER A 181 -6.50 -9.35 5.09
N VAL A 182 -6.13 -9.23 6.37
CA VAL A 182 -6.85 -8.39 7.33
C VAL A 182 -6.70 -6.92 6.98
N ASN A 183 -5.48 -6.50 6.63
CA ASN A 183 -5.21 -5.14 6.17
C ASN A 183 -6.07 -4.77 4.94
N ILE A 184 -6.13 -5.65 3.93
CA ILE A 184 -6.95 -5.45 2.72
C ILE A 184 -8.44 -5.34 3.04
N ALA A 185 -8.95 -6.16 3.98
CA ALA A 185 -10.35 -6.05 4.41
C ALA A 185 -10.64 -4.70 5.09
N ALA A 186 -9.73 -4.22 5.95
CA ALA A 186 -9.83 -2.89 6.55
C ALA A 186 -9.77 -1.76 5.50
N SER A 187 -8.85 -1.84 4.53
CA SER A 187 -8.75 -0.85 3.44
C SER A 187 -10.01 -0.81 2.56
N MET A 188 -10.61 -1.98 2.30
CA MET A 188 -11.90 -2.05 1.59
C MET A 188 -13.01 -1.33 2.38
N TYR A 189 -13.06 -1.52 3.70
CA TYR A 189 -14.01 -0.83 4.56
C TYR A 189 -13.82 0.69 4.53
N ILE A 190 -12.57 1.17 4.66
CA ILE A 190 -12.25 2.60 4.60
C ILE A 190 -12.64 3.21 3.25
N LEU A 191 -12.31 2.56 2.14
CA LEU A 191 -12.67 3.07 0.81
C LEU A 191 -14.19 3.16 0.61
N ALA A 192 -14.95 2.16 1.09
CA ALA A 192 -16.40 2.21 1.05
C ALA A 192 -16.97 3.31 1.96
N ASP A 193 -16.37 3.57 3.12
CA ASP A 193 -16.74 4.70 3.98
C ASP A 193 -16.57 6.04 3.24
N LYS A 194 -15.47 6.22 2.49
CA LYS A 194 -15.27 7.44 1.69
C LYS A 194 -16.29 7.61 0.57
N TRP A 195 -16.68 6.51 -0.09
CA TRP A 195 -17.82 6.52 -1.02
C TRP A 195 -19.10 6.95 -0.29
N ASN A 196 -19.40 6.33 0.85
CA ASN A 196 -20.62 6.58 1.62
C ASN A 196 -20.68 7.99 2.22
N GLN A 197 -19.54 8.60 2.52
CA GLN A 197 -19.46 9.98 3.00
C GLN A 197 -19.93 10.96 1.92
N LEU A 198 -19.49 10.74 0.66
CA LEU A 198 -19.90 11.51 -0.51
C LEU A 198 -21.35 11.29 -0.91
N HIS A 199 -21.98 10.22 -0.44
CA HIS A 199 -23.41 9.92 -0.68
C HIS A 199 -24.28 10.25 0.52
N THR A 200 -23.85 11.18 1.37
CA THR A 200 -24.66 11.70 2.46
C THR A 200 -25.60 12.79 1.95
N SER A 201 -26.87 12.72 2.36
CA SER A 201 -27.89 13.69 1.97
C SER A 201 -27.47 15.12 2.31
N GLY A 202 -27.65 16.05 1.37
CA GLY A 202 -27.27 17.47 1.53
C GLY A 202 -25.82 17.81 1.16
N GLN A 203 -24.98 16.82 0.83
CA GLN A 203 -23.58 17.02 0.43
C GLN A 203 -23.13 16.04 -0.67
N THR A 204 -24.07 15.58 -1.49
CA THR A 204 -23.81 14.50 -2.45
C THR A 204 -22.90 14.95 -3.58
N ILE A 205 -21.81 14.21 -3.85
CA ILE A 205 -20.90 14.42 -4.98
C ILE A 205 -20.77 13.12 -5.76
N THR A 206 -21.24 13.14 -7.00
CA THR A 206 -21.24 11.98 -7.91
C THR A 206 -20.35 12.23 -9.12
N VAL A 207 -20.00 11.15 -9.82
CA VAL A 207 -19.20 11.20 -11.05
C VAL A 207 -19.87 10.37 -12.14
N ASN A 208 -19.91 10.91 -13.36
CA ASN A 208 -20.61 10.39 -14.53
C ASN A 208 -22.04 9.92 -14.16
N ASN A 209 -22.32 8.62 -14.30
CA ASN A 209 -23.62 8.02 -14.01
C ASN A 209 -23.72 7.40 -12.61
N ASP A 210 -22.71 7.60 -11.75
CA ASP A 210 -22.68 7.15 -10.35
C ASP A 210 -22.79 5.63 -10.12
N ASP A 211 -22.64 4.83 -11.18
CA ASP A 211 -22.62 3.38 -11.11
C ASP A 211 -21.30 2.90 -10.45
N PRO A 212 -21.34 2.28 -9.25
CA PRO A 212 -20.14 1.87 -8.54
C PRO A 212 -19.39 0.72 -9.24
N SER A 213 -19.99 0.05 -10.24
CA SER A 213 -19.30 -0.95 -11.04
C SER A 213 -18.25 -0.35 -11.99
N LYS A 214 -18.27 0.98 -12.18
CA LYS A 214 -17.41 1.70 -13.11
C LYS A 214 -16.27 2.39 -12.36
N PRO A 215 -14.99 2.11 -12.68
CA PRO A 215 -13.85 2.67 -11.95
C PRO A 215 -13.84 4.20 -11.89
N GLU A 216 -14.15 4.89 -12.99
CA GLU A 216 -14.16 6.35 -13.07
C GLU A 216 -15.06 7.00 -12.00
N ASN A 217 -16.15 6.33 -11.62
CA ASN A 217 -17.11 6.89 -10.66
C ASN A 217 -16.54 6.92 -9.23
N TRP A 218 -15.44 6.22 -8.96
CA TRP A 218 -14.72 6.26 -7.69
C TRP A 218 -13.78 7.46 -7.54
N PHE A 219 -13.60 8.29 -8.59
CA PHE A 219 -12.62 9.38 -8.61
C PHE A 219 -12.77 10.35 -7.42
N ALA A 220 -13.99 10.74 -7.09
CA ALA A 220 -14.27 11.61 -5.95
C ALA A 220 -14.01 10.90 -4.60
N ALA A 221 -14.37 9.62 -4.47
CA ALA A 221 -14.14 8.83 -3.26
C ALA A 221 -12.64 8.64 -3.00
N LEU A 222 -11.83 8.49 -4.05
CA LEU A 222 -10.37 8.40 -3.95
C LEU A 222 -9.73 9.73 -3.57
N TRP A 223 -10.26 10.84 -4.06
CA TRP A 223 -9.84 12.17 -3.61
C TRP A 223 -10.10 12.31 -2.10
N ASN A 224 -11.29 11.92 -1.64
CA ASN A 224 -11.65 11.89 -0.22
C ASN A 224 -10.76 10.92 0.59
N TYR A 225 -10.38 9.76 0.03
CA TYR A 225 -9.49 8.80 0.71
C TYR A 225 -8.17 9.42 1.16
N ASN A 226 -7.59 10.32 0.38
CA ASN A 226 -6.28 10.89 0.69
C ASN A 226 -6.28 12.12 1.60
N LEU A 227 -7.23 13.06 1.41
CA LEU A 227 -7.25 14.34 2.16
C LEU A 227 -8.44 14.46 3.12
N GLY A 228 -9.37 13.51 3.10
CA GLY A 228 -10.67 13.64 3.74
C GLY A 228 -11.65 14.53 2.98
N PHE A 229 -12.79 14.77 3.61
CA PHE A 229 -13.90 15.55 3.09
C PHE A 229 -14.33 16.56 4.14
N ASN A 230 -14.48 17.83 3.75
CA ASN A 230 -15.07 18.81 4.66
C ASN A 230 -16.61 18.76 4.54
N PRO A 231 -17.33 18.36 5.59
CA PRO A 231 -18.78 18.20 5.51
C PRO A 231 -19.53 19.52 5.33
N ASN A 232 -20.70 19.46 4.70
CA ASN A 232 -21.61 20.58 4.62
C ASN A 232 -22.40 20.70 5.94
N ASN A 233 -21.99 21.60 6.82
CA ASN A 233 -22.65 21.86 8.10
C ASN A 233 -23.84 22.84 7.99
N ASN A 234 -24.22 23.25 6.77
CA ASN A 234 -25.27 24.25 6.52
C ASN A 234 -25.04 25.61 7.20
N ASP A 235 -23.77 25.97 7.45
CA ASP A 235 -23.36 27.22 8.10
C ASP A 235 -22.82 28.27 7.11
N GLY A 236 -22.93 27.99 5.81
CA GLY A 236 -22.47 28.86 4.72
C GLY A 236 -20.96 28.83 4.48
N LYS A 237 -20.18 28.03 5.24
CA LYS A 237 -18.74 27.89 5.04
C LYS A 237 -18.43 26.99 3.83
N PRO A 238 -17.23 27.11 3.23
CA PRO A 238 -16.80 26.20 2.18
C PRO A 238 -16.82 24.74 2.66
N TRP A 239 -17.20 23.83 1.76
CA TRP A 239 -17.26 22.38 2.02
C TRP A 239 -16.87 21.61 0.76
N GLY A 240 -16.64 20.31 0.90
CA GLY A 240 -16.37 19.41 -0.23
C GLY A 240 -14.95 18.86 -0.27
N LEU A 241 -14.48 18.55 -1.48
CA LEU A 241 -13.17 17.95 -1.74
C LEU A 241 -12.07 19.03 -1.81
N GLY A 242 -10.97 18.82 -1.07
CA GLY A 242 -9.92 19.83 -0.87
C GLY A 242 -9.11 20.18 -2.13
N TRP A 243 -8.72 21.45 -2.29
CA TRP A 243 -8.03 21.99 -3.49
C TRP A 243 -6.69 21.32 -3.83
N TYR A 244 -5.94 20.82 -2.85
CA TYR A 244 -4.62 20.24 -3.09
C TYR A 244 -4.68 19.12 -4.15
N ASN A 245 -5.65 18.21 -4.06
CA ASN A 245 -5.84 17.13 -5.03
C ASN A 245 -6.67 17.53 -6.26
N ASN A 246 -6.99 18.82 -6.45
CA ASN A 246 -7.71 19.24 -7.65
C ASN A 246 -6.83 19.03 -8.90
N PRO A 247 -7.33 18.35 -9.97
CA PRO A 247 -6.59 18.20 -11.21
C PRO A 247 -6.06 19.51 -11.80
N ALA A 248 -6.76 20.63 -11.60
CA ALA A 248 -6.36 21.94 -12.10
C ALA A 248 -5.34 22.66 -11.21
N ASN A 249 -4.97 22.12 -10.04
CA ASN A 249 -4.01 22.76 -9.15
C ASN A 249 -2.66 22.95 -9.88
N PRO A 250 -2.11 24.18 -9.94
CA PRO A 250 -0.91 24.48 -10.72
C PRO A 250 0.37 23.78 -10.23
N VAL A 251 0.34 23.14 -9.05
CA VAL A 251 1.43 22.24 -8.61
C VAL A 251 1.59 21.03 -9.54
N TYR A 252 0.53 20.63 -10.24
CA TYR A 252 0.55 19.55 -11.21
C TYR A 252 0.68 20.10 -12.63
N PRO A 253 1.59 19.56 -13.48
CA PRO A 253 1.70 20.00 -14.86
C PRO A 253 0.36 19.88 -15.61
N PRO A 254 -0.14 20.94 -16.28
CA PRO A 254 -1.44 20.92 -16.94
C PRO A 254 -1.45 20.06 -18.22
N SER A 255 -0.27 19.83 -18.82
CA SER A 255 -0.10 19.01 -20.02
C SER A 255 0.15 17.53 -19.74
N ARG A 256 0.06 17.10 -18.47
CA ARG A 256 0.26 15.70 -18.10
C ARG A 256 -0.79 14.81 -18.76
N ARG A 257 -0.36 13.63 -19.17
CA ARG A 257 -1.25 12.55 -19.61
C ARG A 257 -1.79 11.81 -18.39
N PRO A 258 -2.79 10.91 -18.51
CA PRO A 258 -3.14 10.02 -17.42
C PRO A 258 -1.91 9.31 -16.87
N PHE A 259 -1.79 9.23 -15.55
CA PHE A 259 -0.67 8.57 -14.89
C PHE A 259 -0.55 7.12 -15.37
N MET A 260 0.68 6.63 -15.59
CA MET A 260 0.99 5.27 -16.08
C MET A 260 0.58 4.98 -17.53
N SER A 261 0.06 5.96 -18.27
CA SER A 261 0.02 5.88 -19.75
C SER A 261 1.45 5.80 -20.33
N ASP A 262 2.44 6.27 -19.58
CA ASP A 262 3.85 5.92 -19.72
C ASP A 262 4.37 5.31 -18.39
N PRO A 263 4.92 4.08 -18.38
CA PRO A 263 5.45 3.47 -17.15
C PRO A 263 6.53 4.30 -16.44
N ARG A 264 7.17 5.25 -17.11
CA ARG A 264 8.16 6.16 -16.51
C ARG A 264 7.52 7.20 -15.58
N ASP A 265 6.21 7.40 -15.64
CA ASP A 265 5.47 8.28 -14.75
C ASP A 265 5.65 7.89 -13.28
N ALA A 266 5.80 6.59 -13.00
CA ALA A 266 6.09 6.05 -11.67
C ALA A 266 7.37 6.61 -11.03
N ALA A 267 8.30 7.17 -11.81
CA ALA A 267 9.51 7.83 -11.29
C ALA A 267 9.27 9.29 -10.86
N LYS A 268 8.14 9.89 -11.25
CA LYS A 268 7.76 11.28 -10.93
C LYS A 268 6.27 11.40 -10.53
N PRO A 269 5.75 10.58 -9.61
CA PRO A 269 4.32 10.54 -9.33
C PRO A 269 3.79 11.83 -8.68
N GLN A 270 4.65 12.68 -8.12
CA GLN A 270 4.27 13.99 -7.56
C GLN A 270 3.64 14.94 -8.59
N ASN A 271 3.77 14.66 -9.88
CA ASN A 271 3.15 15.44 -10.95
C ASN A 271 1.65 15.15 -11.13
N TRP A 272 1.08 14.20 -10.38
CA TRP A 272 -0.35 13.84 -10.44
C TRP A 272 -1.01 13.89 -9.06
N PRO A 273 -2.28 14.35 -8.98
CA PRO A 273 -3.06 14.24 -7.75
C PRO A 273 -3.36 12.78 -7.41
N TYR A 274 -3.68 12.51 -6.14
CA TYR A 274 -3.84 11.15 -5.61
C TYR A 274 -4.76 10.25 -6.46
N GLN A 275 -5.97 10.74 -6.75
CA GLN A 275 -6.99 9.97 -7.46
C GLN A 275 -6.60 9.69 -8.92
N GLU A 276 -5.84 10.57 -9.58
CA GLU A 276 -5.31 10.29 -10.92
C GLU A 276 -4.24 9.20 -10.88
N LYS A 277 -3.42 9.15 -9.82
CA LYS A 277 -2.44 8.07 -9.65
C LYS A 277 -3.12 6.72 -9.45
N VAL A 278 -4.14 6.66 -8.59
CA VAL A 278 -4.94 5.43 -8.40
C VAL A 278 -5.60 5.00 -9.71
N MET A 279 -6.21 5.93 -10.45
CA MET A 279 -6.78 5.62 -11.77
C MET A 279 -5.72 5.10 -12.76
N GLY A 280 -4.50 5.66 -12.75
CA GLY A 280 -3.41 5.10 -13.55
C GLY A 280 -3.10 3.64 -13.21
N TRP A 281 -3.01 3.30 -11.93
CA TRP A 281 -2.83 1.91 -11.50
C TRP A 281 -4.02 1.01 -11.91
N VAL A 282 -5.25 1.51 -11.82
CA VAL A 282 -6.46 0.80 -12.30
C VAL A 282 -6.34 0.43 -13.78
N ALA A 283 -5.87 1.37 -14.61
CA ALA A 283 -5.84 1.23 -16.07
C ALA A 283 -4.65 0.42 -16.62
N TRP A 284 -3.50 0.50 -15.97
CA TRP A 284 -2.24 -0.09 -16.50
C TRP A 284 -1.54 -1.05 -15.54
N SER A 285 -1.99 -1.16 -14.29
CA SER A 285 -1.29 -1.88 -13.22
C SER A 285 0.15 -1.37 -13.01
N MET A 286 0.95 -2.09 -12.25
CA MET A 286 2.33 -1.76 -11.94
C MET A 286 3.28 -2.92 -12.25
N ASP A 287 4.55 -2.61 -12.46
CA ASP A 287 5.61 -3.61 -12.44
C ASP A 287 6.12 -3.78 -11.00
N THR A 288 5.96 -4.97 -10.45
CA THR A 288 6.38 -5.29 -9.08
C THR A 288 7.84 -5.74 -9.00
N GLY A 289 8.52 -5.89 -10.14
CA GLY A 289 9.89 -6.38 -10.25
C GLY A 289 10.04 -7.89 -9.99
N TYR A 290 8.95 -8.57 -9.62
CA TYR A 290 8.95 -10.00 -9.33
C TYR A 290 7.77 -10.70 -10.00
N SER A 291 7.97 -11.93 -10.46
CA SER A 291 6.91 -12.76 -11.02
C SER A 291 6.64 -13.96 -10.12
N TYR A 292 5.37 -14.28 -9.90
CA TYR A 292 4.95 -15.44 -9.13
C TYR A 292 3.78 -16.17 -9.80
N GLY A 293 3.80 -17.50 -9.73
CA GLY A 293 2.64 -18.37 -9.96
C GLY A 293 1.65 -18.31 -8.79
N THR A 294 0.44 -18.82 -8.98
CA THR A 294 -0.55 -18.87 -7.87
C THR A 294 -0.16 -19.85 -6.77
N ASP A 295 0.68 -20.83 -7.09
CA ASP A 295 1.31 -21.74 -6.11
C ASP A 295 2.42 -21.06 -5.30
N GLY A 296 2.71 -19.78 -5.55
CA GLY A 296 3.76 -19.02 -4.89
C GLY A 296 5.16 -19.25 -5.47
N ARG A 297 5.30 -20.01 -6.56
CA ARG A 297 6.60 -20.20 -7.21
C ARG A 297 7.05 -18.90 -7.82
N GLN A 298 8.27 -18.44 -7.51
CA GLN A 298 8.86 -17.32 -8.23
C GLN A 298 9.28 -17.77 -9.63
N ASP A 299 8.75 -17.10 -10.64
CA ASP A 299 9.15 -17.27 -12.04
C ASP A 299 10.21 -16.24 -12.41
N TRP A 300 11.18 -16.66 -13.23
CA TRP A 300 12.32 -15.82 -13.62
C TRP A 300 12.27 -15.44 -15.10
N PRO A 301 12.94 -14.35 -15.53
CA PRO A 301 12.97 -13.97 -16.94
C PRO A 301 13.40 -15.14 -17.84
N GLY A 302 12.59 -15.41 -18.88
CA GLY A 302 12.79 -16.54 -19.80
C GLY A 302 11.94 -17.78 -19.50
N GLU A 303 11.25 -17.83 -18.36
CA GLU A 303 10.29 -18.89 -18.05
C GLU A 303 8.90 -18.57 -18.62
N SER A 304 8.14 -19.59 -19.03
CA SER A 304 6.83 -19.45 -19.68
C SER A 304 5.75 -18.78 -18.82
N GLY A 305 5.95 -18.72 -17.49
CA GLY A 305 5.05 -18.08 -16.54
C GLY A 305 5.45 -16.66 -16.15
N PHE A 306 6.58 -16.16 -16.65
CA PHE A 306 7.12 -14.87 -16.21
C PHE A 306 6.22 -13.69 -16.61
N SER A 307 5.65 -13.05 -15.61
CA SER A 307 4.93 -11.78 -15.65
C SER A 307 5.12 -11.05 -14.33
N SER A 308 5.73 -9.86 -14.37
CA SER A 308 5.95 -9.02 -13.19
C SER A 308 4.83 -8.00 -12.94
N VAL A 309 3.76 -8.06 -13.76
CA VAL A 309 2.55 -7.27 -13.61
C VAL A 309 1.94 -7.55 -12.23
N GLY A 310 1.67 -6.50 -11.46
CA GLY A 310 1.17 -6.60 -10.09
C GLY A 310 -0.23 -7.20 -9.99
N PHE A 311 -1.11 -6.86 -10.91
CA PHE A 311 -2.49 -7.38 -10.96
C PHE A 311 -3.12 -7.18 -12.35
N ARG A 312 -4.25 -7.84 -12.64
CA ARG A 312 -4.99 -7.61 -13.89
C ARG A 312 -5.59 -6.20 -13.92
N PRO A 313 -5.18 -5.33 -14.87
CA PRO A 313 -5.79 -4.01 -15.00
C PRO A 313 -7.23 -4.12 -15.50
N ALA A 314 -7.98 -3.04 -15.31
CA ALA A 314 -9.34 -2.90 -15.81
C ALA A 314 -9.30 -2.84 -17.35
N TRP A 315 -10.46 -3.02 -17.98
CA TRP A 315 -10.54 -2.97 -19.44
C TRP A 315 -11.56 -1.96 -19.93
N TRP A 316 -11.31 -1.45 -21.13
CA TRP A 316 -12.15 -0.50 -21.85
C TRP A 316 -12.35 -1.02 -23.28
N VAL A 317 -13.40 -0.55 -23.94
CA VAL A 317 -13.72 -0.93 -25.32
C VAL A 317 -12.61 -0.54 -26.32
N ASN A 318 -11.82 0.49 -26.03
CA ASN A 318 -10.65 0.89 -26.81
C ASN A 318 -9.65 1.73 -25.97
N ALA A 319 -8.49 2.02 -26.55
CA ALA A 319 -7.42 2.78 -25.91
C ALA A 319 -7.81 4.24 -25.61
N LEU A 320 -8.56 4.90 -26.51
CA LEU A 320 -9.02 6.28 -26.30
C LEU A 320 -9.87 6.39 -25.02
N GLN A 321 -10.78 5.43 -24.81
CA GLN A 321 -11.59 5.40 -23.59
C GLN A 321 -10.74 5.12 -22.35
N ARG A 322 -9.72 4.27 -22.43
CA ARG A 322 -8.78 4.08 -21.32
C ARG A 322 -8.03 5.37 -20.98
N ASP A 323 -7.56 6.10 -21.99
CA ASP A 323 -6.84 7.38 -21.79
C ASP A 323 -7.75 8.49 -21.23
N GLN A 324 -9.07 8.33 -21.31
CA GLN A 324 -10.05 9.22 -20.70
C GLN A 324 -10.45 8.78 -19.28
N ILE A 325 -9.66 7.94 -18.61
CA ILE A 325 -9.90 7.58 -17.20
C ILE A 325 -9.71 8.79 -16.26
N SER A 326 -8.83 9.72 -16.62
CA SER A 326 -8.68 11.00 -15.95
C SER A 326 -9.53 12.07 -16.61
N PRO A 327 -10.16 12.98 -15.84
CA PRO A 327 -10.94 14.07 -16.37
C PRO A 327 -10.05 15.15 -17.00
N LYS A 328 -10.67 16.06 -17.76
CA LYS A 328 -10.05 17.33 -18.13
C LYS A 328 -9.96 18.28 -16.92
N LEU A 329 -9.08 19.27 -17.00
CA LEU A 329 -8.82 20.21 -15.90
C LEU A 329 -10.07 21.02 -15.50
N ASP A 330 -10.93 21.36 -16.45
CA ASP A 330 -12.17 22.12 -16.23
C ASP A 330 -13.29 21.34 -15.53
N ALA A 331 -13.18 20.00 -15.49
CA ALA A 331 -14.20 19.14 -14.91
C ALA A 331 -14.43 19.43 -13.41
N PHE A 332 -13.35 19.69 -12.67
CA PHE A 332 -13.36 20.02 -11.24
C PHE A 332 -12.88 21.45 -10.94
N CYS A 333 -12.70 22.28 -11.96
CA CYS A 333 -12.30 23.68 -11.82
C CYS A 333 -13.17 24.54 -12.73
N ASN A 334 -14.27 25.04 -12.16
CA ASN A 334 -15.24 25.87 -12.85
C ASN A 334 -15.99 26.75 -11.83
N SER A 335 -17.09 27.38 -12.26
CA SER A 335 -17.88 28.27 -11.43
C SER A 335 -18.41 27.62 -10.13
N THR A 336 -18.54 26.30 -10.08
CA THR A 336 -19.00 25.55 -8.89
C THR A 336 -18.11 25.77 -7.66
N ASN A 337 -16.80 25.84 -7.89
CA ASN A 337 -15.78 26.08 -6.86
C ASN A 337 -15.00 27.37 -7.10
N ASN A 338 -15.58 28.34 -7.83
CA ASN A 338 -14.98 29.64 -8.13
C ASN A 338 -13.61 29.54 -8.82
N CYS A 339 -13.41 28.53 -9.66
CA CYS A 339 -12.13 28.23 -10.30
C CYS A 339 -12.20 28.47 -11.81
N ASP A 340 -11.11 28.97 -12.39
CA ASP A 340 -10.91 29.08 -13.85
C ASP A 340 -9.75 28.17 -14.25
N SER A 341 -10.01 27.12 -15.02
CA SER A 341 -8.96 26.17 -15.41
C SER A 341 -7.96 26.76 -16.40
N ALA A 342 -8.28 27.88 -17.07
CA ALA A 342 -7.33 28.59 -17.91
C ALA A 342 -6.34 29.43 -17.08
N ASN A 343 -6.75 29.87 -15.88
CA ASN A 343 -5.94 30.63 -14.93
C ASN A 343 -6.16 30.08 -13.52
N PRO A 344 -5.76 28.83 -13.24
CA PRO A 344 -6.09 28.19 -11.98
C PRO A 344 -5.43 28.92 -10.81
N PRO A 345 -6.10 29.00 -9.65
CA PRO A 345 -5.59 29.73 -8.51
C PRO A 345 -4.32 29.07 -7.96
N ASP A 346 -3.27 29.88 -7.81
CA ASP A 346 -2.07 29.51 -7.09
C ASP A 346 -2.24 29.85 -5.61
N CYS A 347 -2.36 28.81 -4.78
CA CYS A 347 -2.70 28.96 -3.38
C CYS A 347 -1.52 28.59 -2.47
N PRO A 348 -0.98 29.56 -1.71
CA PRO A 348 0.17 29.32 -0.85
C PRO A 348 -0.18 28.72 0.52
N ASP A 349 -1.45 28.75 0.91
CA ASP A 349 -1.89 28.35 2.26
C ASP A 349 -3.28 27.69 2.28
N ALA A 350 -3.63 27.13 3.45
CA ALA A 350 -4.89 26.45 3.69
C ALA A 350 -6.11 27.37 3.53
N LYS A 351 -6.01 28.64 3.93
CA LYS A 351 -7.11 29.61 3.83
C LYS A 351 -7.44 29.94 2.37
N CYS A 352 -6.45 29.92 1.49
CA CYS A 352 -6.66 30.00 0.05
C CYS A 352 -7.33 28.72 -0.47
N TYR A 353 -6.86 27.54 -0.06
CA TYR A 353 -7.43 26.24 -0.49
C TYR A 353 -8.92 26.13 -0.21
N GLU A 354 -9.38 26.57 0.96
CA GLU A 354 -10.80 26.52 1.37
C GLU A 354 -11.74 27.15 0.34
N ARG A 355 -11.30 28.19 -0.38
CA ARG A 355 -12.16 28.92 -1.34
C ARG A 355 -12.49 28.12 -2.60
N TYR A 356 -11.67 27.10 -2.90
CA TYR A 356 -11.72 26.35 -4.16
C TYR A 356 -12.06 24.87 -3.95
N TRP A 357 -12.58 24.52 -2.78
CA TRP A 357 -13.07 23.17 -2.51
C TRP A 357 -14.19 22.80 -3.48
N TRP A 358 -14.07 21.60 -4.05
CA TRP A 358 -15.05 21.10 -5.00
C TRP A 358 -16.29 20.59 -4.29
N ARG A 359 -17.45 21.16 -4.67
CA ARG A 359 -18.76 20.93 -4.02
C ARG A 359 -19.90 20.69 -5.01
N GLY A 360 -19.57 20.39 -6.26
CA GLY A 360 -20.56 20.12 -7.31
C GLY A 360 -21.25 18.79 -7.09
N SER A 361 -22.55 18.74 -7.37
CA SER A 361 -23.36 17.53 -7.16
C SER A 361 -23.02 16.40 -8.13
N ASN A 362 -22.58 16.73 -9.35
CA ASN A 362 -22.13 15.76 -10.34
C ASN A 362 -21.02 16.36 -11.23
N VAL A 363 -20.05 15.52 -11.62
CA VAL A 363 -19.08 15.81 -12.67
C VAL A 363 -19.16 14.73 -13.73
N THR A 364 -19.32 15.12 -15.00
CA THR A 364 -19.40 14.17 -16.12
C THR A 364 -18.34 14.49 -17.17
N TRP A 365 -17.47 13.52 -17.47
CA TRP A 365 -16.57 13.56 -18.64
C TRP A 365 -16.74 12.36 -19.56
N LYS A 366 -17.43 11.31 -19.10
CA LYS A 366 -17.91 10.18 -19.90
C LYS A 366 -19.42 10.07 -19.80
N SER A 367 -20.12 10.79 -20.68
CA SER A 367 -21.59 10.87 -20.67
C SER A 367 -22.27 9.52 -20.91
N ASN A 368 -21.65 8.62 -21.68
CA ASN A 368 -22.14 7.26 -21.89
C ASN A 368 -21.31 6.23 -21.11
N CYS A 369 -21.18 6.43 -19.80
CA CYS A 369 -20.35 5.59 -18.91
C CYS A 369 -20.73 4.09 -18.94
N SER A 370 -21.96 3.75 -19.36
CA SER A 370 -22.33 2.34 -19.58
C SER A 370 -21.44 1.63 -20.63
N LEU A 371 -21.01 2.36 -21.67
CA LEU A 371 -20.16 1.87 -22.74
C LEU A 371 -18.70 2.35 -22.65
N ASP A 372 -18.52 3.60 -22.21
CA ASP A 372 -17.25 4.31 -22.31
C ASP A 372 -16.37 4.17 -21.06
N CYS A 373 -16.95 3.88 -19.89
CA CYS A 373 -16.18 3.69 -18.66
C CYS A 373 -15.52 2.32 -18.59
N GLY A 374 -14.57 2.21 -17.66
CA GLY A 374 -13.83 0.99 -17.41
C GLY A 374 -14.71 -0.11 -16.86
N ASN A 375 -14.25 -1.34 -17.04
CA ASN A 375 -14.91 -2.53 -16.55
C ASN A 375 -13.93 -3.38 -15.76
N GLU A 376 -14.46 -4.04 -14.74
CA GLU A 376 -13.69 -4.91 -13.87
C GLU A 376 -13.09 -6.10 -14.63
N ASN A 377 -11.91 -6.54 -14.18
CA ASN A 377 -11.20 -7.70 -14.72
C ASN A 377 -10.71 -8.63 -13.61
N ILE A 378 -11.59 -9.44 -13.03
CA ILE A 378 -11.24 -10.34 -11.93
C ILE A 378 -10.31 -11.47 -12.42
N LYS A 379 -9.22 -11.72 -11.70
CA LYS A 379 -8.33 -12.88 -11.96
C LYS A 379 -8.87 -14.17 -11.38
N TYR A 380 -9.24 -14.13 -10.10
CA TYR A 380 -9.70 -15.30 -9.35
C TYR A 380 -11.24 -15.37 -9.36
N VAL A 381 -11.80 -15.57 -10.55
CA VAL A 381 -13.26 -15.61 -10.78
C VAL A 381 -13.94 -16.74 -10.00
N THR A 382 -13.26 -17.86 -9.80
CA THR A 382 -13.71 -18.97 -8.95
C THR A 382 -13.13 -18.81 -7.55
N LEU A 383 -13.96 -18.99 -6.52
CA LEU A 383 -13.50 -19.02 -5.12
C LEU A 383 -12.47 -20.13 -4.94
N ARG A 384 -11.40 -19.80 -4.21
CA ARG A 384 -10.28 -20.71 -4.00
C ARG A 384 -9.54 -20.37 -2.73
N GLU A 385 -8.78 -21.35 -2.25
CA GLU A 385 -7.83 -21.18 -1.16
C GLU A 385 -6.74 -20.15 -1.48
N GLU A 386 -6.19 -19.57 -0.41
CA GLU A 386 -5.08 -18.63 -0.38
C GLU A 386 -3.92 -19.07 -1.29
N PRO A 387 -3.48 -18.22 -2.23
CA PRO A 387 -2.30 -18.48 -3.05
C PRO A 387 -1.07 -18.78 -2.21
N GLY A 388 -0.18 -19.58 -2.78
CA GLY A 388 1.03 -20.03 -2.11
C GLY A 388 1.94 -18.87 -1.70
N ARG A 389 2.59 -19.04 -0.56
CA ARG A 389 3.67 -18.16 -0.10
C ARG A 389 4.82 -18.21 -1.11
N GLY A 390 5.43 -17.05 -1.38
CA GLY A 390 6.60 -16.93 -2.24
C GLY A 390 7.69 -17.95 -1.87
N HIS A 391 8.11 -18.74 -2.86
CA HIS A 391 9.20 -19.71 -2.74
C HIS A 391 10.07 -19.70 -4.01
N ARG A 392 11.22 -20.41 -3.97
CA ARG A 392 12.23 -20.38 -5.05
C ARG A 392 12.79 -18.97 -5.30
N LEU A 393 13.11 -18.27 -4.21
CA LEU A 393 13.53 -16.88 -4.27
C LEU A 393 14.92 -16.76 -4.90
N GLN A 394 15.05 -16.06 -6.03
CA GLN A 394 16.30 -15.90 -6.81
C GLN A 394 17.46 -15.36 -5.97
N TYR A 395 17.15 -14.48 -5.00
CA TYR A 395 18.10 -13.87 -4.09
C TYR A 395 17.67 -13.95 -2.61
N GLY A 396 16.64 -14.74 -2.31
CA GLY A 396 16.05 -14.84 -0.96
C GLY A 396 16.40 -16.11 -0.19
N ASN A 397 17.10 -17.06 -0.81
CA ASN A 397 17.61 -18.24 -0.13
C ASN A 397 18.95 -17.92 0.54
N SER A 398 18.98 -17.93 1.87
CA SER A 398 20.23 -17.81 2.63
C SER A 398 21.13 -19.01 2.32
N ASN A 399 22.34 -18.76 1.80
CA ASN A 399 23.38 -19.78 1.72
C ASN A 399 24.02 -19.95 3.11
N CYS A 400 23.28 -20.61 4.00
CA CYS A 400 23.73 -20.89 5.36
C CYS A 400 24.74 -22.06 5.37
N GLY A 401 25.92 -21.83 4.81
CA GLY A 401 27.09 -22.63 5.18
C GLY A 401 27.44 -22.42 6.65
N ALA A 402 28.26 -23.30 7.22
CA ALA A 402 28.87 -23.03 8.53
C ALA A 402 29.64 -21.70 8.46
N ALA A 403 29.54 -20.89 9.51
CA ALA A 403 30.42 -19.73 9.64
C ALA A 403 31.89 -20.20 9.52
N PRO A 404 32.79 -19.42 8.89
CA PRO A 404 34.20 -19.79 8.81
C PRO A 404 34.77 -20.16 10.18
N ALA A 405 35.67 -21.15 10.23
CA ALA A 405 36.32 -21.53 11.48
C ALA A 405 37.01 -20.31 12.11
N GLY A 406 36.76 -20.05 13.40
CA GLY A 406 37.26 -18.88 14.12
C GLY A 406 36.42 -17.61 13.94
N ALA A 407 35.30 -17.65 13.21
CA ALA A 407 34.39 -16.51 13.14
C ALA A 407 33.72 -16.25 14.50
N LEU A 408 33.76 -15.00 14.94
CA LEU A 408 32.97 -14.51 16.06
C LEU A 408 31.54 -14.27 15.56
N ILE A 409 30.58 -15.00 16.12
CA ILE A 409 29.16 -14.73 15.90
C ILE A 409 28.75 -13.69 16.93
N VAL A 410 28.64 -12.44 16.50
CA VAL A 410 28.06 -11.36 17.30
C VAL A 410 26.57 -11.34 17.02
N ASP A 411 25.77 -11.65 18.04
CA ASP A 411 24.31 -11.55 17.98
C ASP A 411 23.87 -10.30 18.76
N SER A 412 23.15 -9.41 18.09
CA SER A 412 22.61 -8.18 18.71
C SER A 412 21.44 -8.47 19.65
N PHE A 413 20.93 -9.71 19.68
CA PHE A 413 19.80 -10.10 20.52
C PHE A 413 20.12 -11.32 21.39
N PRO A 414 19.60 -11.36 22.64
CA PRO A 414 19.63 -12.58 23.43
C PRO A 414 18.95 -13.73 22.68
N THR A 415 19.47 -14.96 22.80
CA THR A 415 18.92 -16.15 22.13
C THR A 415 17.41 -16.34 22.36
N ALA A 416 16.89 -15.94 23.52
CA ALA A 416 15.46 -15.98 23.89
C ALA A 416 14.58 -14.93 23.19
N SER A 417 15.19 -13.92 22.55
CA SER A 417 14.52 -12.85 21.80
C SER A 417 14.54 -13.09 20.28
N ARG A 418 15.14 -14.18 19.81
CA ARG A 418 15.27 -14.49 18.39
C ARG A 418 13.89 -14.71 17.73
N PRO A 419 13.67 -14.22 16.49
CA PRO A 419 12.50 -14.58 15.71
C PRO A 419 12.45 -16.11 15.57
N THR A 420 11.31 -16.72 15.87
CA THR A 420 11.09 -18.16 15.65
C THR A 420 10.76 -18.42 14.16
N VAL A 421 11.60 -17.92 13.25
CA VAL A 421 11.43 -18.17 11.81
C VAL A 421 12.14 -19.48 11.49
N THR A 422 11.42 -20.59 11.66
CA THR A 422 11.88 -21.88 11.15
C THR A 422 11.77 -21.84 9.63
N VAL A 423 12.87 -21.55 8.93
CA VAL A 423 12.95 -21.87 7.50
C VAL A 423 12.91 -23.39 7.40
N ALA A 424 11.80 -23.94 6.92
CA ALA A 424 11.70 -25.37 6.65
C ALA A 424 12.83 -25.74 5.68
N ARG A 425 13.82 -26.52 6.15
CA ARG A 425 14.80 -27.14 5.27
C ARG A 425 14.04 -28.11 4.36
N PRO A 426 14.17 -28.04 3.03
CA PRO A 426 13.78 -29.17 2.20
C PRO A 426 14.64 -30.37 2.61
N ALA A 427 14.00 -31.52 2.79
CA ALA A 427 14.69 -32.78 3.05
C ALA A 427 15.68 -33.05 1.90
N ARG A 428 16.93 -33.38 2.23
CA ARG A 428 17.88 -33.89 1.23
C ARG A 428 17.39 -35.25 0.77
N THR A 429 16.97 -35.34 -0.49
CA THR A 429 17.05 -36.61 -1.23
C THR A 429 18.53 -36.98 -1.37
N PRO A 430 18.95 -38.23 -1.10
CA PRO A 430 20.33 -38.65 -1.30
C PRO A 430 20.56 -38.81 -2.81
N GLU A 431 21.39 -37.93 -3.39
CA GLU A 431 21.85 -38.07 -4.77
C GLU A 431 23.04 -39.04 -4.81
N ALA A 432 22.96 -39.99 -5.74
CA ALA A 432 23.94 -41.04 -5.97
C ALA A 432 25.29 -40.50 -6.44
N SER A 433 26.36 -41.11 -5.95
CA SER A 433 27.74 -40.83 -6.30
C SER A 433 28.03 -41.05 -7.79
N SER A 434 28.56 -40.05 -8.50
CA SER A 434 29.42 -40.31 -9.66
C SER A 434 30.59 -39.32 -9.70
N SER A 435 31.73 -39.88 -10.09
CA SER A 435 33.09 -39.33 -10.01
C SER A 435 33.55 -38.64 -11.30
N ARG A 436 34.63 -37.82 -11.18
CA ARG A 436 35.53 -37.24 -12.22
C ARG A 436 34.99 -35.99 -12.95
N SER A 437 35.80 -35.02 -13.38
CA SER A 437 37.25 -34.75 -13.34
C SER A 437 37.47 -33.29 -13.82
N THR A 438 38.47 -32.60 -13.29
CA THR A 438 38.91 -31.25 -13.71
C THR A 438 39.52 -31.27 -15.12
N PRO A 439 39.42 -30.17 -15.91
CA PRO A 439 40.65 -29.41 -16.18
C PRO A 439 40.49 -27.88 -16.32
N THR A 440 41.64 -27.23 -16.18
CA THR A 440 42.02 -25.81 -16.25
C THR A 440 42.01 -25.22 -17.67
N ARG A 441 41.54 -23.96 -17.85
CA ARG A 441 42.29 -22.84 -18.51
C ARG A 441 41.55 -21.49 -18.55
N ARG A 442 42.34 -20.45 -18.83
CA ARG A 442 42.18 -18.99 -18.62
C ARG A 442 41.24 -18.25 -19.58
N ARG A 443 40.82 -17.07 -19.11
CA ARG A 443 40.04 -15.96 -19.72
C ARG A 443 40.79 -15.22 -20.86
N PRO A 444 40.09 -14.40 -21.69
CA PRO A 444 39.92 -12.96 -21.42
C PRO A 444 38.47 -12.46 -21.69
N GLU A 445 37.83 -11.74 -20.77
CA GLU A 445 37.72 -10.27 -20.64
C GLU A 445 36.59 -9.62 -21.48
N ARG A 446 35.49 -9.23 -20.79
CA ARG A 446 34.49 -8.23 -21.20
C ARG A 446 34.00 -7.46 -19.97
N THR A 447 34.06 -6.13 -20.10
CA THR A 447 33.28 -4.99 -19.54
C THR A 447 32.57 -5.12 -18.18
N PRO A 448 32.70 -4.13 -17.26
CA PRO A 448 32.23 -4.27 -15.89
C PRO A 448 30.71 -4.08 -15.77
N ALA A 449 30.00 -5.14 -15.42
CA ALA A 449 28.67 -5.03 -14.84
C ALA A 449 28.81 -4.46 -13.42
N ARG A 450 28.01 -3.42 -13.10
CA ARG A 450 27.84 -2.89 -11.74
C ARG A 450 27.49 -4.05 -10.79
N THR A 451 28.45 -4.45 -9.96
CA THR A 451 28.24 -5.33 -8.82
C THR A 451 27.30 -4.65 -7.83
N ARG A 452 26.04 -5.07 -7.81
CA ARG A 452 25.12 -4.86 -6.68
C ARG A 452 25.42 -5.90 -5.60
N PRO A 453 25.23 -5.57 -4.31
CA PRO A 453 25.78 -6.36 -3.20
C PRO A 453 25.26 -7.79 -3.20
N ARG A 454 26.17 -8.74 -2.99
CA ARG A 454 25.82 -10.13 -2.64
C ARG A 454 25.16 -10.10 -1.27
N ALA A 455 24.04 -10.81 -1.12
CA ALA A 455 23.40 -11.00 0.17
C ALA A 455 24.41 -11.61 1.17
N THR A 456 24.78 -10.82 2.18
CA THR A 456 25.60 -11.24 3.31
C THR A 456 24.75 -12.05 4.26
N CYS A 457 25.33 -13.08 4.91
CA CYS A 457 24.69 -13.76 6.02
C CYS A 457 24.63 -12.81 7.23
N THR A 458 23.55 -12.03 7.31
CA THR A 458 23.10 -11.41 8.56
C THR A 458 21.81 -12.12 8.96
N ARG A 459 21.82 -12.81 10.10
CA ARG A 459 20.58 -12.98 10.85
C ARG A 459 20.31 -11.61 11.45
N SER A 460 19.48 -10.82 10.75
CA SER A 460 19.00 -9.49 11.12
C SER A 460 20.01 -8.67 11.93
N ALA A 461 21.04 -8.17 11.25
CA ALA A 461 21.72 -6.96 11.71
C ALA A 461 21.09 -5.79 10.95
N ALA A 462 20.48 -4.88 11.70
CA ALA A 462 20.12 -3.57 11.19
C ALA A 462 21.43 -2.80 10.98
N ASP A 463 21.99 -2.87 9.77
CA ASP A 463 23.10 -2.01 9.37
C ASP A 463 22.57 -0.89 8.48
N THR A 464 22.86 0.32 8.93
CA THR A 464 22.64 1.62 8.30
C THR A 464 23.34 1.67 6.94
N ALA A 465 22.59 1.41 5.86
CA ALA A 465 23.06 1.68 4.51
C ALA A 465 22.61 3.08 4.09
N ALA A 466 23.52 4.05 4.19
CA ALA A 466 23.42 5.29 3.44
C ALA A 466 23.49 4.95 1.94
N THR A 467 22.36 5.04 1.25
CA THR A 467 22.32 5.05 -0.22
C THR A 467 21.35 6.10 -0.70
N SER A 468 21.91 7.01 -1.50
CA SER A 468 21.26 7.95 -2.39
C SER A 468 20.27 7.23 -3.31
N GLY A 469 19.03 7.10 -2.83
CA GLY A 469 17.85 6.73 -3.61
C GLY A 469 17.03 7.98 -3.87
N THR A 470 16.75 8.26 -5.14
CA THR A 470 15.87 9.33 -5.59
C THR A 470 14.55 9.29 -4.82
N HIS A 471 14.31 10.35 -4.04
CA HIS A 471 13.07 10.60 -3.32
C HIS A 471 11.89 10.60 -4.28
N ILE A 472 11.04 9.60 -4.16
CA ILE A 472 9.61 9.75 -4.42
C ILE A 472 9.00 10.02 -3.05
N PRO A 473 8.49 11.22 -2.76
CA PRO A 473 7.79 11.45 -1.51
C PRO A 473 6.52 10.61 -1.53
N ALA A 474 6.46 9.61 -0.64
CA ALA A 474 5.19 9.11 -0.16
C ALA A 474 4.49 10.31 0.48
N THR A 475 3.42 10.77 -0.16
CA THR A 475 2.54 11.80 0.38
C THR A 475 2.05 11.31 1.73
N ALA A 476 2.55 11.91 2.81
CA ALA A 476 1.92 11.81 4.11
C ALA A 476 0.44 12.21 3.92
N PRO A 477 -0.54 11.40 4.32
CA PRO A 477 -1.89 11.92 4.48
C PRO A 477 -1.79 12.97 5.59
N ILE A 478 -1.94 14.23 5.20
CA ILE A 478 -2.10 15.32 6.17
C ILE A 478 -3.42 14.99 6.86
N SER A 479 -3.32 14.48 8.10
CA SER A 479 -4.46 14.25 8.97
C SER A 479 -5.41 15.43 8.87
N ALA A 480 -6.68 15.12 8.60
CA ALA A 480 -7.77 16.07 8.67
C ALA A 480 -7.62 16.88 9.97
N ALA A 481 -7.25 18.15 9.83
CA ALA A 481 -7.46 19.12 10.88
C ALA A 481 -8.98 19.30 10.98
N THR A 482 -9.60 18.51 11.85
CA THR A 482 -10.92 18.85 12.37
C THR A 482 -10.83 20.25 12.94
N ALA A 483 -11.60 21.15 12.34
CA ALA A 483 -11.87 22.48 12.85
C ALA A 483 -12.26 22.41 14.33
N ALA A 484 -11.42 23.01 15.17
CA ALA A 484 -11.77 23.41 16.52
C ALA A 484 -10.99 24.71 16.82
N GLY A 485 -11.71 25.84 16.77
CA GLY A 485 -11.19 27.18 17.07
C GLY A 485 -10.92 28.02 15.83
#